data_AF-A0A7Z0Q2Z6-F1
#
_entry.id   AF-A0A7Z0Q2Z6-F1
#
_cell.length_a   1.000
_cell.length_b   1.000
_cell.length_c   1.000
_cell.angle_alpha   90.00
_cell.angle_beta   90.00
_cell.angle_gamma   90.00
#
_symmetry.space_group_name_H-M   'P 1'
#
loop_
_entity.id
_entity.type
_entity.pdbx_description
1 polymer ?
#
loop_
_entity_poly.entity_id
_entity_poly.type
_entity_poly.pdbx_seq_one_letter_code
_entity_poly.pdbx_strand_id
1 'polypeptide(L)'
;MPMPHISPPTVRGLVRDAATAPSLHNAQPWRFVYHRTAGVLDLRSDATRDMTHADPDNRAQYLGCGAALLNLRVAAAHNGLVLHTSLLPDEDDPRLVARIRPGTAGTAAATGALASLYPALSRRHTSRLPFEDHPLPDELKQLLAREAEAEGARLQFPGGWHVRFLLDLIAEAETYAEHAGDPDEARWL
;
A
#
# COMPACT_ATOMS: atom_id res chain seq x y z
N MET A 1 -7.47 8.94 31.23
CA MET A 1 -8.48 9.13 30.18
C MET A 1 -8.75 7.78 29.53
N PRO A 2 -10.01 7.39 29.28
CA PRO A 2 -10.29 6.22 28.45
C PRO A 2 -9.65 6.44 27.07
N MET A 3 -8.97 5.42 26.53
CA MET A 3 -8.43 5.53 25.18
C MET A 3 -9.59 5.76 24.20
N PRO A 4 -9.44 6.67 23.22
CA PRO A 4 -10.45 6.83 22.17
C PRO A 4 -10.72 5.45 21.54
N HIS A 5 -11.98 5.06 21.43
CA HIS A 5 -12.37 3.75 20.90
C HIS A 5 -13.06 3.93 19.56
N ILE A 6 -12.56 3.26 18.51
CA ILE A 6 -13.15 3.30 17.17
C ILE A 6 -14.28 2.28 17.10
N SER A 7 -15.49 2.69 16.74
CA SER A 7 -16.64 1.77 16.67
C SER A 7 -16.41 0.65 15.62
N PRO A 8 -16.93 -0.58 15.82
CA PRO A 8 -16.81 -1.64 14.82
C PRO A 8 -17.36 -1.26 13.42
N PRO A 9 -18.50 -0.53 13.28
CA PRO A 9 -18.92 0.00 11.99
C PRO A 9 -17.88 0.91 11.32
N THR A 10 -17.28 1.82 12.09
CA THR A 10 -16.21 2.70 11.59
C THR A 10 -15.01 1.89 11.11
N VAL A 11 -14.54 0.91 11.90
CA VAL A 11 -13.44 0.01 11.50
C VAL A 11 -13.74 -0.71 10.19
N ARG A 12 -14.96 -1.22 9.99
CA ARG A 12 -15.35 -1.86 8.73
C ARG A 12 -15.28 -0.91 7.54
N GLY A 13 -15.69 0.35 7.70
CA GLY A 13 -15.57 1.37 6.67
C GLY A 13 -14.12 1.59 6.28
N LEU A 14 -13.25 1.81 7.27
CA LEU A 14 -11.81 2.00 7.04
C LEU A 14 -11.17 0.80 6.32
N VAL A 15 -11.50 -0.42 6.73
CA VAL A 15 -10.98 -1.65 6.10
C VAL A 15 -11.47 -1.81 4.67
N ARG A 16 -12.73 -1.46 4.39
CA ARG A 16 -13.27 -1.51 3.02
C ARG A 16 -12.50 -0.56 2.10
N ASP A 17 -12.23 0.66 2.56
CA ASP A 17 -11.49 1.63 1.76
C ASP A 17 -10.02 1.24 1.63
N ALA A 18 -9.42 0.68 2.70
CA ALA A 18 -8.08 0.09 2.67
C ALA A 18 -7.92 -0.99 1.59
N ALA A 19 -8.94 -1.85 1.44
CA ALA A 19 -8.94 -2.97 0.49
C ALA A 19 -8.96 -2.54 -0.99
N THR A 20 -9.16 -1.25 -1.30
CA THR A 20 -9.03 -0.72 -2.67
C THR A 20 -7.57 -0.57 -3.12
N ALA A 21 -6.62 -0.83 -2.22
CA ALA A 21 -5.19 -0.76 -2.51
C ALA A 21 -4.78 -1.73 -3.64
N PRO A 22 -3.77 -1.37 -4.44
CA PRO A 22 -3.17 -2.31 -5.39
C PRO A 22 -2.38 -3.39 -4.65
N SER A 23 -2.28 -4.57 -5.26
CA SER A 23 -1.42 -5.67 -4.81
C SER A 23 -0.99 -6.52 -6.01
N LEU A 24 0.10 -7.27 -5.85
CA LEU A 24 0.57 -8.23 -6.86
C LEU A 24 -0.54 -9.22 -7.22
N HIS A 25 -0.78 -9.41 -8.53
CA HIS A 25 -1.91 -10.16 -9.10
C HIS A 25 -3.27 -9.91 -8.44
N ASN A 26 -3.49 -8.71 -7.87
CA ASN A 26 -4.69 -8.38 -7.10
C ASN A 26 -4.99 -9.38 -5.95
N ALA A 27 -3.96 -10.03 -5.42
CA ALA A 27 -4.09 -11.07 -4.41
C ALA A 27 -4.53 -10.52 -3.06
N GLN A 28 -4.50 -9.22 -2.81
CA GLN A 28 -4.99 -8.57 -1.59
C GLN A 28 -4.48 -9.27 -0.31
N PRO A 29 -3.15 -9.33 -0.09
CA PRO A 29 -2.53 -10.23 0.89
C PRO A 29 -2.52 -9.66 2.32
N TRP A 30 -3.58 -8.93 2.68
CA TRP A 30 -3.73 -8.30 3.98
C TRP A 30 -4.85 -8.93 4.79
N ARG A 31 -4.61 -9.05 6.10
CA ARG A 31 -5.58 -9.48 7.10
C ARG A 31 -5.67 -8.45 8.22
N PHE A 32 -6.83 -7.83 8.35
CA PHE A 32 -7.14 -6.88 9.42
C PHE A 32 -7.75 -7.60 10.63
N VAL A 33 -7.19 -7.39 11.82
CA VAL A 33 -7.67 -7.98 13.08
C VAL A 33 -7.97 -6.87 14.08
N TYR A 34 -9.25 -6.68 14.41
CA TYR A 34 -9.66 -5.64 15.35
C TYR A 34 -9.87 -6.19 16.77
N HIS A 35 -8.98 -5.80 17.68
CA HIS A 35 -9.00 -6.14 19.09
C HIS A 35 -9.90 -5.18 19.86
N ARG A 36 -11.21 -5.46 19.88
CA ARG A 36 -12.24 -4.56 20.45
C ARG A 36 -11.93 -4.06 21.86
N THR A 37 -11.56 -4.96 22.76
CA THR A 37 -11.26 -4.61 24.16
C THR A 37 -10.09 -3.62 24.28
N ALA A 38 -9.08 -3.77 23.42
CA ALA A 38 -7.91 -2.91 23.40
C ALA A 38 -8.09 -1.65 22.51
N GLY A 39 -9.10 -1.62 21.66
CA GLY A 39 -9.29 -0.57 20.66
C GLY A 39 -8.20 -0.55 19.59
N VAL A 40 -7.50 -1.67 19.36
CA VAL A 40 -6.35 -1.78 18.46
C VAL A 40 -6.73 -2.51 17.18
N LEU A 41 -6.25 -2.02 16.04
CA LEU A 41 -6.35 -2.72 14.75
C LEU A 41 -4.97 -3.20 14.34
N ASP A 42 -4.78 -4.51 14.20
CA ASP A 42 -3.58 -5.08 13.63
C ASP A 42 -3.79 -5.30 12.12
N LEU A 43 -2.81 -4.89 11.32
CA LEU A 43 -2.66 -5.26 9.92
C LEU A 43 -1.61 -6.35 9.84
N ARG A 44 -2.00 -7.49 9.30
CA ARG A 44 -1.13 -8.66 9.13
C ARG A 44 -0.99 -9.01 7.65
N SER A 45 0.13 -9.58 7.27
CA SER A 45 0.26 -10.24 5.97
C SER A 45 -0.39 -11.62 6.04
N ASP A 46 -1.11 -11.98 4.97
CA ASP A 46 -1.88 -13.22 4.90
C ASP A 46 -1.09 -14.33 4.20
N ALA A 47 -0.54 -15.25 5.00
CA ALA A 47 0.25 -16.38 4.53
C ALA A 47 -0.49 -17.29 3.54
N THR A 48 -1.84 -17.29 3.56
CA THR A 48 -2.62 -18.08 2.59
C THR A 48 -2.57 -17.51 1.18
N ARG A 49 -2.02 -16.30 1.03
CA ARG A 49 -1.87 -15.55 -0.21
C ARG A 49 -0.41 -15.34 -0.61
N ASP A 50 0.51 -16.10 -0.02
CA ASP A 50 1.90 -16.14 -0.46
C ASP A 50 2.00 -16.67 -1.90
N MET A 51 2.96 -16.12 -2.65
CA MET A 51 3.27 -16.49 -4.03
C MET A 51 4.73 -16.92 -4.07
N THR A 52 4.98 -18.20 -3.85
CA THR A 52 6.36 -18.70 -3.70
C THR A 52 7.20 -18.57 -4.97
N HIS A 53 6.55 -18.48 -6.13
CA HIS A 53 7.24 -18.29 -7.41
C HIS A 53 7.35 -16.82 -7.77
N ALA A 54 6.23 -16.09 -7.77
CA ALA A 54 6.20 -14.68 -8.19
C ALA A 54 6.74 -13.70 -7.13
N ASP A 55 6.74 -14.08 -5.85
CA ASP A 55 7.19 -13.25 -4.72
C ASP A 55 7.91 -14.10 -3.65
N PRO A 56 9.05 -14.74 -3.98
CA PRO A 56 9.72 -15.72 -3.11
C PRO A 56 10.14 -15.14 -1.74
N ASP A 57 10.46 -13.85 -1.69
CA ASP A 57 10.85 -13.14 -0.48
C ASP A 57 9.67 -12.43 0.22
N ASN A 58 8.44 -12.61 -0.27
CA ASN A 58 7.22 -11.93 0.17
C ASN A 58 7.26 -10.39 0.10
N ARG A 59 8.20 -9.83 -0.67
CA ARG A 59 8.40 -8.38 -0.77
C ARG A 59 7.16 -7.69 -1.33
N ALA A 60 6.59 -8.21 -2.41
CA ALA A 60 5.40 -7.63 -3.03
C ALA A 60 4.17 -7.73 -2.12
N GLN A 61 4.09 -8.79 -1.30
CA GLN A 61 3.10 -8.92 -0.25
C GLN A 61 3.22 -7.81 0.80
N TYR A 62 4.41 -7.52 1.32
CA TYR A 62 4.62 -6.41 2.25
C TYR A 62 4.29 -5.06 1.61
N LEU A 63 4.66 -4.84 0.34
CA LEU A 63 4.31 -3.63 -0.41
C LEU A 63 2.79 -3.47 -0.55
N GLY A 64 2.07 -4.55 -0.84
CA GLY A 64 0.60 -4.56 -0.88
C GLY A 64 -0.01 -4.21 0.49
N CYS A 65 0.52 -4.76 1.58
CA CYS A 65 0.09 -4.40 2.93
C CYS A 65 0.37 -2.92 3.24
N GLY A 66 1.53 -2.39 2.84
CA GLY A 66 1.87 -0.97 2.98
C GLY A 66 0.91 -0.07 2.22
N ALA A 67 0.53 -0.44 0.99
CA ALA A 67 -0.47 0.28 0.21
C ALA A 67 -1.84 0.27 0.90
N ALA A 68 -2.28 -0.89 1.42
CA ALA A 68 -3.53 -0.98 2.20
C ALA A 68 -3.49 -0.12 3.48
N LEU A 69 -2.33 -0.05 4.16
CA LEU A 69 -2.14 0.79 5.33
C LEU A 69 -2.24 2.29 4.99
N LEU A 70 -1.67 2.73 3.86
CA LEU A 70 -1.79 4.11 3.42
C LEU A 70 -3.25 4.46 3.10
N ASN A 71 -3.96 3.59 2.38
CA ASN A 71 -5.40 3.79 2.11
C ASN A 71 -6.22 3.86 3.41
N LEU A 72 -5.89 3.03 4.40
CA LEU A 72 -6.52 3.08 5.73
C LEU A 72 -6.28 4.43 6.42
N ARG A 73 -5.06 4.96 6.37
CA ARG A 73 -4.71 6.28 6.91
C ARG A 73 -5.47 7.41 6.22
N VAL A 74 -5.60 7.35 4.89
CA VAL A 74 -6.39 8.30 4.09
C VAL A 74 -7.87 8.27 4.51
N ALA A 75 -8.46 7.07 4.58
CA ALA A 75 -9.86 6.91 5.00
C ALA A 75 -10.09 7.42 6.43
N ALA A 76 -9.16 7.15 7.35
CA ALA A 76 -9.25 7.65 8.72
C ALA A 76 -9.18 9.17 8.78
N ALA A 77 -8.22 9.78 8.09
CA ALA A 77 -8.08 11.23 8.02
C ALA A 77 -9.33 11.90 7.45
N HIS A 78 -9.94 11.34 6.40
CA HIS A 78 -11.20 11.83 5.84
C HIS A 78 -12.36 11.80 6.85
N ASN A 79 -12.40 10.78 7.71
CA ASN A 79 -13.38 10.65 8.79
C ASN A 79 -13.01 11.46 10.06
N GLY A 80 -11.97 12.31 10.01
CA GLY A 80 -11.51 13.10 11.14
C GLY A 80 -10.84 12.27 12.25
N LEU A 81 -10.43 11.03 11.95
CA LEU A 81 -9.79 10.13 12.89
C LEU A 81 -8.27 10.28 12.81
N VAL A 82 -7.64 10.41 13.98
CA VAL A 82 -6.18 10.36 14.10
C VAL A 82 -5.77 8.93 14.44
N LEU A 83 -4.85 8.37 13.68
CA LEU A 83 -4.30 7.04 13.89
C LEU A 83 -2.79 7.11 14.09
N HIS A 84 -2.28 6.37 15.06
CA HIS A 84 -0.86 6.07 15.23
C HIS A 84 -0.55 4.67 14.75
N THR A 85 0.47 4.53 13.91
CA THR A 85 0.87 3.27 13.30
C THR A 85 2.28 2.89 13.75
N SER A 86 2.43 1.71 14.35
CA SER A 86 3.73 1.09 14.58
C SER A 86 3.95 0.02 13.51
N LEU A 87 4.96 0.19 12.65
CA LEU A 87 5.33 -0.77 11.63
C LEU A 87 6.21 -1.86 12.24
N LEU A 88 6.00 -3.12 11.83
CA LEU A 88 6.75 -4.29 12.29
C LEU A 88 7.02 -4.26 13.81
N PRO A 89 5.99 -4.10 14.65
CA PRO A 89 6.15 -3.83 16.07
C PRO A 89 6.61 -5.04 16.89
N ASP A 90 6.72 -6.21 16.28
CA ASP A 90 7.08 -7.48 16.89
C ASP A 90 8.10 -8.18 15.99
N GLU A 91 9.35 -8.29 16.46
CA GLU A 91 10.44 -8.91 15.70
C GLU A 91 10.29 -10.43 15.57
N ASP A 92 9.56 -11.05 16.51
CA ASP A 92 9.29 -12.50 16.51
C ASP A 92 8.07 -12.86 15.64
N ASP A 93 7.26 -11.87 15.28
CA ASP A 93 6.08 -12.02 14.42
C ASP A 93 6.13 -11.07 13.21
N PRO A 94 6.96 -11.37 12.19
CA PRO A 94 7.10 -10.53 11.00
C PRO A 94 5.81 -10.41 10.19
N ARG A 95 4.84 -11.32 10.40
CA ARG A 95 3.51 -11.24 9.76
C ARG A 95 2.65 -10.13 10.37
N LEU A 96 2.98 -9.61 11.55
CA LEU A 96 2.37 -8.39 12.09
C LEU A 96 2.99 -7.16 11.42
N VAL A 97 2.47 -6.81 10.24
CA VAL A 97 3.00 -5.70 9.42
C VAL A 97 2.84 -4.36 10.12
N ALA A 98 1.69 -4.10 10.75
CA ALA A 98 1.47 -2.88 11.50
C ALA A 98 0.46 -3.04 12.64
N ARG A 99 0.66 -2.27 13.70
CA ARG A 99 -0.31 -2.07 14.78
C ARG A 99 -0.82 -0.64 14.78
N ILE A 100 -2.13 -0.48 14.64
CA ILE A 100 -2.82 0.79 14.47
C ILE A 100 -3.63 1.10 15.73
N ARG A 101 -3.40 2.27 16.32
CA ARG A 101 -4.09 2.76 17.52
C ARG A 101 -4.72 4.12 17.28
N PRO A 102 -5.91 4.40 17.83
CA PRO A 102 -6.48 5.73 17.78
C PRO A 102 -5.64 6.71 18.60
N GLY A 103 -5.39 7.88 18.01
CA GLY A 103 -4.69 9.00 18.64
C GLY A 103 -5.66 10.07 19.15
N THR A 104 -5.16 10.98 19.98
CA THR A 104 -5.93 12.07 20.58
C THR A 104 -5.70 13.43 19.91
N ALA A 105 -4.63 13.58 19.13
CA ALA A 105 -4.35 14.79 18.37
C ALA A 105 -3.36 14.50 17.23
N GLY A 106 -3.68 14.97 16.03
CA GLY A 106 -2.77 15.08 14.89
C GLY A 106 -2.72 16.54 14.45
N THR A 107 -1.66 16.96 13.75
CA THR A 107 -1.64 18.32 13.19
C THR A 107 -2.71 18.45 12.11
N ALA A 108 -3.54 19.49 12.18
CA ALA A 108 -4.65 19.69 11.22
C ALA A 108 -4.16 19.70 9.77
N ALA A 109 -2.94 20.21 9.52
CA ALA A 109 -2.32 20.24 8.21
C ALA A 109 -1.99 18.83 7.67
N ALA A 110 -1.38 17.95 8.46
CA ALA A 110 -1.04 16.59 8.04
C ALA A 110 -2.30 15.74 7.79
N THR A 111 -3.31 15.88 8.66
CA THR A 111 -4.61 15.24 8.48
C THR A 111 -5.33 15.77 7.24
N GLY A 112 -5.24 17.06 6.95
CA GLY A 112 -5.86 17.69 5.78
C GLY A 112 -5.29 17.20 4.45
N ALA A 113 -3.96 17.09 4.34
CA ALA A 113 -3.31 16.58 3.13
C ALA A 113 -3.73 15.13 2.83
N LEU A 114 -3.68 14.23 3.82
CA LEU A 114 -4.14 12.85 3.65
C LEU A 114 -5.63 12.76 3.33
N ALA A 115 -6.48 13.53 4.02
CA ALA A 115 -7.92 13.54 3.78
C ALA A 115 -8.27 13.95 2.34
N SER A 116 -7.47 14.82 1.72
CA SER A 116 -7.66 15.26 0.33
C SER A 116 -7.49 14.14 -0.70
N LEU A 117 -6.78 13.05 -0.34
CA LEU A 117 -6.56 11.89 -1.20
C LEU A 117 -7.75 10.92 -1.21
N TYR A 118 -8.74 11.07 -0.33
CA TYR A 118 -9.84 10.12 -0.20
C TYR A 118 -10.61 9.86 -1.51
N PRO A 119 -10.95 10.87 -2.34
CA PRO A 119 -11.58 10.62 -3.62
C PRO A 119 -10.73 9.79 -4.60
N ALA A 120 -9.40 9.75 -4.41
CA ALA A 120 -8.52 8.97 -5.26
C ALA A 120 -8.62 7.46 -4.99
N LEU A 121 -9.01 7.04 -3.77
CA LEU A 121 -9.12 5.62 -3.41
C LEU A 121 -10.07 4.85 -4.34
N SER A 122 -11.23 5.44 -4.65
CA SER A 122 -12.24 4.82 -5.52
C SER A 122 -11.99 5.03 -7.01
N ARG A 123 -11.20 6.05 -7.39
CA ARG A 123 -10.91 6.38 -8.80
C ARG A 123 -9.69 5.66 -9.35
N ARG A 124 -8.73 5.33 -8.48
CA ARG A 124 -7.47 4.70 -8.87
C ARG A 124 -7.73 3.30 -9.43
N HIS A 125 -7.17 3.03 -10.59
CA HIS A 125 -7.13 1.72 -11.22
C HIS A 125 -5.80 1.53 -11.92
N THR A 126 -5.44 0.28 -12.22
CA THR A 126 -4.23 -0.02 -12.98
C THR A 126 -4.58 -0.03 -14.47
N SER A 127 -4.04 0.92 -15.23
CA SER A 127 -4.10 0.89 -16.70
C SER A 127 -2.87 0.18 -17.25
N ARG A 128 -3.08 -0.76 -18.16
CA ARG A 128 -2.02 -1.42 -18.95
C ARG A 128 -2.02 -0.97 -20.42
N LEU A 129 -2.80 0.07 -20.72
CA LEU A 129 -2.82 0.68 -22.05
C LEU A 129 -1.66 1.67 -22.16
N PRO A 130 -1.12 1.90 -23.38
CA PRO A 130 -0.12 2.93 -23.61
C PRO A 130 -0.60 4.29 -23.09
N PHE A 131 0.29 5.01 -22.41
CA PHE A 131 0.07 6.40 -22.02
C PHE A 131 0.49 7.34 -23.16
N GLU A 132 -0.03 8.56 -23.14
CA GLU A 132 0.42 9.60 -24.05
C GLU A 132 1.90 9.95 -23.79
N ASP A 133 2.66 10.13 -24.86
CA ASP A 133 4.08 10.50 -24.80
C ASP A 133 4.24 12.02 -24.59
N HIS A 134 3.75 12.50 -23.45
CA HIS A 134 3.94 13.88 -23.02
C HIS A 134 4.83 13.92 -21.76
N PRO A 135 5.82 14.81 -21.68
CA PRO A 135 6.64 14.94 -20.48
C PRO A 135 5.77 15.40 -19.30
N LEU A 136 6.02 14.83 -18.12
CA LEU A 136 5.45 15.37 -16.88
C LEU A 136 6.07 16.74 -16.58
N PRO A 137 5.27 17.74 -16.15
CA PRO A 137 5.80 19.01 -15.64
C PRO A 137 6.78 18.78 -14.49
N ASP A 138 7.86 19.57 -14.44
CA ASP A 138 8.91 19.37 -13.43
C ASP A 138 8.42 19.68 -12.01
N GLU A 139 7.48 20.61 -11.86
CA GLU A 139 6.83 20.91 -10.59
C GLU A 139 6.06 19.69 -10.05
N LEU A 140 5.42 18.93 -10.94
CA LEU A 140 4.71 17.70 -10.58
C LEU A 140 5.70 16.61 -10.19
N LYS A 141 6.80 16.44 -10.93
CA LYS A 141 7.85 15.47 -10.55
C LYS A 141 8.44 15.77 -9.16
N GLN A 142 8.72 17.04 -8.89
CA GLN A 142 9.22 17.49 -7.59
C GLN A 142 8.20 17.27 -6.47
N LEU A 143 6.91 17.52 -6.74
CA LEU A 143 5.85 17.22 -5.79
C LEU A 143 5.83 15.72 -5.46
N LEU A 144 5.74 14.85 -6.48
CA LEU A 144 5.70 13.40 -6.28
C LEU A 144 6.93 12.87 -5.54
N ALA A 145 8.12 13.41 -5.84
CA ALA A 145 9.34 13.05 -5.12
C ALA A 145 9.29 13.43 -3.64
N ARG A 146 8.79 14.64 -3.30
CA ARG A 146 8.61 15.07 -1.91
C ARG A 146 7.57 14.22 -1.17
N GLU A 147 6.45 13.90 -1.80
CA GLU A 147 5.42 13.05 -1.19
C GLU A 147 5.94 11.62 -0.93
N ALA A 148 6.75 11.06 -1.84
CA ALA A 148 7.41 9.79 -1.61
C ALA A 148 8.40 9.86 -0.42
N GLU A 149 9.20 10.92 -0.34
CA GLU A 149 10.17 11.13 0.74
C GLU A 149 9.49 11.31 2.10
N ALA A 150 8.34 11.98 2.13
CA ALA A 150 7.52 12.13 3.34
C ALA A 150 7.02 10.77 3.88
N GLU A 151 6.88 9.76 3.02
CA GLU A 151 6.54 8.38 3.38
C GLU A 151 7.78 7.46 3.47
N GLY A 152 8.99 8.02 3.48
CA GLY A 152 10.25 7.29 3.65
C GLY A 152 10.74 6.56 2.40
N ALA A 153 10.20 6.85 1.22
CA ALA A 153 10.58 6.27 -0.05
C ALA A 153 11.32 7.27 -0.95
N ARG A 154 12.13 6.77 -1.88
CA ARG A 154 12.75 7.59 -2.93
C ARG A 154 12.08 7.30 -4.27
N LEU A 155 11.55 8.34 -4.90
CA LEU A 155 11.05 8.27 -6.27
C LEU A 155 12.10 8.78 -7.25
N GLN A 156 12.34 8.04 -8.32
CA GLN A 156 13.24 8.42 -9.41
C GLN A 156 12.50 8.36 -10.74
N PHE A 157 12.73 9.37 -11.58
CA PHE A 157 12.22 9.40 -12.96
C PHE A 157 13.35 8.95 -13.89
N PRO A 158 13.24 7.77 -14.53
CA PRO A 158 14.28 7.28 -15.42
C PRO A 158 14.41 8.18 -16.66
N GLY A 159 15.65 8.53 -17.01
CA GLY A 159 15.97 9.18 -18.28
C GLY A 159 16.10 8.17 -19.43
N GLY A 160 16.31 8.64 -20.66
CA GLY A 160 16.23 7.78 -21.85
C GLY A 160 17.14 6.55 -21.85
N TRP A 161 18.35 6.62 -21.29
CA TRP A 161 19.22 5.43 -21.18
C TRP A 161 18.73 4.45 -20.10
N HIS A 162 18.27 4.97 -18.96
CA HIS A 162 17.70 4.16 -17.88
C HIS A 162 16.44 3.42 -18.37
N VAL A 163 15.58 4.08 -19.15
CA VAL A 163 14.37 3.46 -19.71
C VAL A 163 14.74 2.28 -20.61
N ARG A 164 15.72 2.44 -21.52
CA ARG A 164 16.18 1.33 -22.37
C ARG A 164 16.71 0.16 -21.55
N PHE A 165 17.55 0.44 -20.56
CA PHE A 165 18.06 -0.58 -19.65
C PHE A 165 16.94 -1.32 -18.91
N LEU A 166 15.90 -0.61 -18.42
CA LEU A 166 14.75 -1.23 -17.78
C LEU A 166 13.94 -2.12 -18.74
N LEU A 167 13.77 -1.68 -20.00
CA LEU A 167 13.08 -2.48 -21.01
C LEU A 167 13.84 -3.77 -21.33
N ASP A 168 15.17 -3.71 -21.43
CA ASP A 168 16.01 -4.90 -21.65
C ASP A 168 15.86 -5.90 -20.49
N LEU A 169 15.87 -5.42 -19.24
CA LEU A 169 15.65 -6.27 -18.06
C LEU A 169 14.25 -6.89 -18.02
N ILE A 170 13.21 -6.14 -18.42
CA ILE A 170 11.84 -6.65 -18.48
C ILE A 170 11.75 -7.76 -19.53
N ALA A 171 12.31 -7.55 -20.72
CA ALA A 171 12.30 -8.56 -21.79
C ALA A 171 13.05 -9.83 -21.38
N GLU A 172 14.17 -9.70 -20.66
CA GLU A 172 14.91 -10.85 -20.11
C GLU A 172 14.05 -11.62 -19.06
N ALA A 173 13.40 -10.90 -18.16
CA ALA A 173 12.54 -11.49 -17.14
C ALA A 173 11.31 -12.20 -17.74
N GLU A 174 10.67 -11.59 -18.74
CA GLU A 174 9.55 -12.20 -19.48
C GLU A 174 10.00 -13.48 -20.19
N THR A 175 11.16 -13.44 -20.85
CA THR A 175 11.73 -14.63 -21.50
C THR A 175 11.96 -15.74 -20.47
N TYR A 176 12.51 -15.44 -19.30
CA TYR A 176 12.69 -16.44 -18.24
C TYR A 176 11.36 -17.02 -17.76
N ALA A 177 10.35 -16.17 -17.53
CA ALA A 177 9.02 -16.59 -17.07
C ALA A 177 8.31 -17.50 -18.08
N GLU A 178 8.37 -17.18 -19.38
CA GLU A 178 7.80 -18.03 -20.44
C GLU A 178 8.41 -19.44 -20.46
N HIS A 179 9.71 -19.55 -20.16
CA HIS A 179 10.41 -20.85 -20.15
C HIS A 179 10.20 -21.64 -18.85
N ALA A 180 10.11 -20.97 -17.70
CA ALA A 180 9.93 -21.61 -16.40
C ALA A 180 8.47 -21.94 -16.09
N GLY A 181 7.53 -21.16 -16.63
CA GLY A 181 6.12 -21.14 -16.24
C GLY A 181 5.91 -20.53 -14.86
N ASP A 182 4.79 -19.85 -14.64
CA ASP A 182 4.41 -19.31 -13.32
C ASP A 182 3.17 -20.05 -12.76
N PRO A 183 3.36 -20.99 -11.82
CA PRO A 183 2.24 -21.70 -11.20
C PRO A 183 1.37 -20.80 -10.31
N ASP A 184 1.85 -19.64 -9.87
CA ASP A 184 1.05 -18.67 -9.14
C ASP A 184 0.08 -17.91 -10.07
N GLU A 185 0.45 -17.74 -11.34
CA GLU A 185 -0.36 -17.04 -12.34
C GLU A 185 -1.74 -17.70 -12.52
N ALA A 186 -1.79 -19.02 -12.60
CA ALA A 186 -3.05 -19.78 -12.77
C ALA A 186 -4.02 -19.67 -11.57
N ARG A 187 -3.52 -19.27 -10.40
CA ARG A 187 -4.34 -19.09 -9.19
C ARG A 187 -4.85 -17.66 -9.04
N TRP A 188 -4.12 -16.67 -9.58
CA TRP A 188 -4.33 -15.26 -9.27
C TRP A 188 -4.62 -14.35 -10.48
N LEU A 189 -4.40 -14.82 -11.71
CA LEU A 189 -4.89 -14.20 -12.96
C LEU A 189 -6.11 -14.93 -13.50
#